data_AF-A0A962S5H6-F1
#
_entry.id   AF-A0A962S5H6-F1
#
_cell.length_a   1.000
_cell.length_b   1.000
_cell.length_c   1.000
_cell.angle_alpha   90.00
_cell.angle_beta   90.00
_cell.angle_gamma   90.00
#
_symmetry.space_group_name_H-M   'P 1'
#
loop_
_entity.id
_entity.type
_entity.pdbx_description
1 polymer ?
#
loop_
_entity_poly.entity_id
_entity_poly.type
_entity_poly.pdbx_seq_one_letter_code
_entity_poly.pdbx_strand_id
1 'polypeptide(L)'
;MANMILLGTRKGTLLFDRTHSAWRPRAILHEGIPVCYAASDPRDGTLWASLDHGHWGPKLSRSSDGGRSWKEMASVKYPQGARYIVKYLPTPDFDPASPAGQPEYRDATVFKIWTLAFAGADQPGRMYAGTIPGGLFVSDDGGESWELN
;
A
#
# COMPACT_ATOMS: atom_id res chain seq x y z
N MET A 1 -23.20 4.15 -10.92
CA MET A 1 -23.06 2.92 -10.10
C MET A 1 -21.75 2.25 -10.46
N ALA A 2 -20.99 1.74 -9.50
CA ALA A 2 -19.75 1.02 -9.79
C ALA A 2 -20.06 -0.32 -10.51
N ASN A 3 -19.33 -0.59 -11.59
CA ASN A 3 -19.46 -1.82 -12.40
C ASN A 3 -18.41 -2.88 -12.03
N MET A 4 -17.53 -2.58 -11.06
CA MET A 4 -16.41 -3.42 -10.67
C MET A 4 -16.24 -3.42 -9.15
N ILE A 5 -15.91 -4.59 -8.59
CA ILE A 5 -15.36 -4.72 -7.23
C ILE A 5 -13.91 -5.20 -7.37
N LEU A 6 -13.00 -4.52 -6.68
CA LEU A 6 -11.58 -4.87 -6.58
C LEU A 6 -11.27 -5.33 -5.16
N LEU A 7 -10.68 -6.51 -5.01
CA LEU A 7 -10.35 -7.12 -3.73
C LEU A 7 -8.87 -7.52 -3.68
N GLY A 8 -8.18 -7.10 -2.63
CA GLY A 8 -6.91 -7.69 -2.22
C GLY A 8 -7.15 -8.87 -1.27
N THR A 9 -6.47 -9.99 -1.48
CA THR A 9 -6.59 -11.18 -0.63
C THR A 9 -5.21 -11.73 -0.28
N ARG A 10 -5.14 -12.68 0.66
CA ARG A 10 -3.90 -13.43 0.93
C ARG A 10 -3.44 -14.33 -0.22
N LYS A 11 -4.24 -14.48 -1.28
CA LYS A 11 -3.98 -15.37 -2.42
C LYS A 11 -3.78 -14.62 -3.74
N GLY A 12 -3.95 -13.30 -3.75
CA GLY A 12 -3.89 -12.48 -4.96
C GLY A 12 -4.98 -11.42 -5.00
N THR A 13 -5.08 -10.74 -6.14
CA THR A 13 -6.13 -9.78 -6.47
C THR A 13 -7.31 -10.49 -7.13
N LEU A 14 -8.54 -10.15 -6.72
CA LEU A 14 -9.77 -10.59 -7.37
C LEU A 14 -10.56 -9.38 -7.87
N LEU A 15 -11.11 -9.53 -9.07
CA LEU A 15 -12.01 -8.57 -9.69
C LEU A 15 -13.36 -9.23 -9.90
N PHE A 16 -14.44 -8.49 -9.63
CA PHE A 16 -15.80 -8.90 -10.00
C PHE A 16 -16.41 -7.85 -10.90
N ASP A 17 -16.96 -8.30 -12.02
CA ASP A 17 -17.74 -7.44 -12.92
C ASP A 17 -19.22 -7.55 -12.60
N ARG A 18 -19.92 -6.42 -12.73
CA ARG A 18 -21.37 -6.40 -12.69
C ARG A 18 -21.92 -6.77 -14.06
N THR A 19 -22.61 -7.91 -14.13
CA THR A 19 -23.35 -8.36 -15.32
C THR A 19 -24.84 -8.39 -14.96
N HIS A 20 -25.64 -7.50 -15.57
CA HIS A 20 -27.04 -7.27 -15.18
C HIS A 20 -27.17 -6.96 -13.67
N SER A 21 -27.88 -7.82 -12.93
CA SER A 21 -28.10 -7.75 -11.48
C SER A 21 -27.18 -8.66 -10.67
N ALA A 22 -26.20 -9.33 -11.30
CA ALA A 22 -25.28 -10.26 -10.64
C ALA A 22 -23.81 -9.83 -10.75
N TRP A 23 -22.99 -10.28 -9.81
CA TRP A 23 -21.53 -10.12 -9.83
C TRP A 23 -20.87 -11.40 -10.33
N ARG A 24 -19.91 -11.27 -11.25
CA ARG A 24 -19.15 -12.40 -11.81
C ARG A 24 -17.66 -12.23 -11.51
N PRO A 25 -17.01 -13.19 -10.83
CA PRO A 25 -15.57 -13.12 -10.60
C PRO A 25 -14.80 -13.29 -11.91
N ARG A 26 -13.65 -12.62 -12.00
CA ARG A 26 -12.60 -12.92 -12.97
C ARG A 26 -11.62 -13.96 -12.40
N ALA A 27 -10.67 -14.40 -13.23
CA ALA A 27 -9.52 -15.17 -12.77
C ALA A 27 -8.73 -14.40 -11.71
N ILE A 28 -8.10 -15.14 -10.80
CA ILE A 28 -7.24 -14.54 -9.79
C ILE A 28 -5.98 -13.97 -10.45
N LEU A 29 -5.58 -12.79 -9.99
CA LEU A 29 -4.40 -12.06 -10.46
C LEU A 29 -3.37 -12.03 -9.33
N HIS A 30 -2.08 -11.83 -9.65
CA HIS A 30 -1.00 -11.89 -8.64
C HIS A 30 -1.05 -13.20 -7.82
N GLU A 31 -1.22 -14.33 -8.51
CA GLU A 31 -1.52 -15.61 -7.86
C GLU A 31 -0.48 -16.00 -6.81
N GLY A 32 -0.96 -16.35 -5.61
CA GLY A 32 -0.12 -16.75 -4.49
C GLY A 32 0.59 -15.60 -3.78
N ILE A 33 0.50 -14.37 -4.29
CA ILE A 33 1.07 -13.17 -3.67
C ILE A 33 -0.01 -12.49 -2.82
N PRO A 34 0.19 -12.31 -1.50
CA PRO A 34 -0.74 -11.57 -0.67
C PRO A 34 -0.84 -10.11 -1.11
N VAL A 35 -2.06 -9.59 -1.16
CA VAL A 35 -2.37 -8.21 -1.52
C VAL A 35 -2.99 -7.52 -0.32
N CYS A 36 -2.25 -6.64 0.35
CA CYS A 36 -2.72 -5.99 1.57
C CYS A 36 -3.68 -4.83 1.29
N TYR A 37 -3.52 -4.16 0.16
CA TYR A 37 -4.39 -3.05 -0.25
C TYR A 37 -4.58 -3.06 -1.76
N ALA A 38 -5.79 -2.78 -2.22
CA ALA A 38 -6.09 -2.62 -3.63
C ALA A 38 -7.14 -1.51 -3.78
N ALA A 39 -6.94 -0.61 -4.75
CA ALA A 39 -7.81 0.55 -4.94
C ALA A 39 -7.86 0.97 -6.41
N SER A 40 -8.95 1.64 -6.78
CA SER A 40 -9.02 2.39 -8.04
C SER A 40 -8.73 3.84 -7.75
N ASP A 41 -7.89 4.48 -8.57
CA ASP A 41 -7.78 5.93 -8.62
C ASP A 41 -9.12 6.48 -9.14
N PRO A 42 -9.84 7.31 -8.38
CA PRO A 42 -11.13 7.84 -8.81
C PRO A 42 -11.02 8.87 -9.94
N ARG A 43 -9.82 9.38 -10.24
CA ARG A 43 -9.59 10.39 -11.29
C ARG A 43 -9.65 9.80 -12.69
N ASP A 44 -9.06 8.62 -12.89
CA ASP A 44 -8.87 8.00 -14.20
C ASP A 44 -9.29 6.52 -14.28
N GLY A 45 -9.62 5.89 -13.15
CA GLY A 45 -9.98 4.48 -13.08
C GLY A 45 -8.79 3.52 -13.07
N THR A 46 -7.56 4.01 -12.96
CA THR A 46 -6.36 3.18 -12.84
C THR A 46 -6.43 2.32 -11.58
N LEU A 47 -6.22 1.02 -11.73
CA LEU A 47 -6.25 0.08 -10.61
C LEU A 47 -4.86 -0.09 -10.02
N TRP A 48 -4.79 -0.19 -8.70
CA TRP A 48 -3.57 -0.36 -7.93
C TRP A 48 -3.70 -1.53 -6.97
N ALA A 49 -2.60 -2.26 -6.80
CA ALA A 49 -2.45 -3.34 -5.83
C ALA A 49 -1.11 -3.23 -5.12
N SER A 50 -1.14 -3.29 -3.79
CA SER A 50 0.04 -3.40 -2.94
C SER A 50 0.31 -4.87 -2.64
N LEU A 51 1.42 -5.38 -3.14
CA LEU A 51 1.82 -6.77 -3.12
C LEU A 51 2.84 -7.02 -2.00
N ASP A 52 2.55 -7.96 -1.11
CA ASP A 52 3.43 -8.35 -0.01
C ASP A 52 4.27 -9.58 -0.42
N HIS A 53 5.31 -9.36 -1.23
CA HIS A 53 6.23 -10.44 -1.57
C HIS A 53 7.08 -10.80 -0.36
N GLY A 54 6.75 -11.91 0.32
CA GLY A 54 7.39 -12.30 1.59
C GLY A 54 8.93 -12.22 1.60
N HIS A 55 9.59 -12.62 0.51
CA HIS A 55 11.06 -12.56 0.39
C HIS A 55 11.60 -11.31 -0.32
N TRP A 56 10.85 -10.71 -1.24
CA TRP A 56 11.33 -9.63 -2.11
C TRP A 56 10.89 -8.23 -1.66
N GLY A 57 10.15 -8.15 -0.55
CA GLY A 57 9.62 -6.90 -0.01
C GLY A 57 8.37 -6.42 -0.73
N PRO A 58 7.72 -5.37 -0.21
CA PRO A 58 6.48 -4.87 -0.78
C PRO A 58 6.68 -4.22 -2.15
N LYS A 59 5.72 -4.45 -3.06
CA LYS A 59 5.71 -3.91 -4.43
C LYS A 59 4.38 -3.25 -4.73
N LEU A 60 4.39 -2.27 -5.62
CA LEU A 60 3.18 -1.72 -6.21
C LEU A 60 2.99 -2.29 -7.61
N SER A 61 1.76 -2.64 -7.93
CA SER A 61 1.34 -3.10 -9.24
C SER A 61 0.18 -2.25 -9.73
N ARG A 62 0.23 -1.81 -10.98
CA ARG A 62 -0.71 -0.87 -11.59
C ARG A 62 -1.33 -1.44 -12.86
N SER A 63 -2.62 -1.24 -13.07
CA SER A 63 -3.32 -1.56 -14.31
C SER A 63 -4.08 -0.35 -14.84
N SER A 64 -3.85 0.00 -16.10
CA SER A 64 -4.55 1.07 -16.83
C SER A 64 -5.57 0.55 -17.85
N ASP A 65 -5.81 -0.76 -17.90
CA ASP A 65 -6.71 -1.42 -18.85
C ASP A 65 -7.86 -2.19 -18.18
N GLY A 66 -8.22 -1.74 -16.97
CA GLY A 66 -9.30 -2.33 -16.18
C GLY A 66 -8.94 -3.70 -15.63
N GLY A 67 -7.67 -3.99 -15.39
CA GLY A 67 -7.18 -5.21 -14.75
C GLY A 67 -6.85 -6.35 -15.70
N ARG A 68 -6.72 -6.09 -17.02
CA ARG A 68 -6.35 -7.12 -18.01
C ARG A 68 -4.84 -7.36 -18.01
N SER A 69 -4.05 -6.30 -17.81
CA SER A 69 -2.61 -6.36 -17.63
C SER A 69 -2.17 -5.49 -16.46
N TRP A 70 -1.03 -5.86 -15.86
CA TRP A 70 -0.49 -5.21 -14.67
C TRP A 70 1.00 -4.96 -14.84
N LYS A 71 1.45 -3.76 -14.47
CA LYS A 71 2.85 -3.32 -14.51
C LYS A 71 3.36 -3.17 -13.07
N GLU A 72 4.50 -3.77 -12.76
CA GLU A 72 5.21 -3.49 -11.50
C GLU A 72 5.77 -2.06 -11.54
N MET A 73 5.59 -1.36 -10.42
CA MET A 73 5.97 0.04 -10.24
C MET A 73 7.22 0.17 -9.38
N ALA A 74 7.79 1.37 -9.34
CA ALA A 74 8.93 1.67 -8.48
C ALA A 74 8.61 1.36 -7.01
N SER A 75 9.60 0.85 -6.29
CA SER A 75 9.45 0.50 -4.87
C SER A 75 9.53 1.75 -4.00
N VAL A 76 8.63 1.86 -3.03
CA VAL A 76 8.72 2.85 -1.94
C VAL A 76 9.90 2.49 -1.05
N LYS A 77 10.76 3.47 -0.74
CA LYS A 77 11.98 3.25 0.05
C LYS A 77 12.18 4.38 1.04
N TYR A 78 12.49 4.04 2.28
CA TYR A 78 12.97 5.01 3.25
C TYR A 78 14.33 5.56 2.83
N PRO A 79 14.60 6.86 3.08
CA PRO A 79 15.93 7.43 2.88
C PRO A 79 16.93 6.83 3.86
N GLN A 80 18.22 6.90 3.52
CA GLN A 80 19.29 6.41 4.37
C GLN A 80 19.24 7.10 5.75
N GLY A 81 19.35 6.31 6.83
CA GLY A 81 19.34 6.81 8.20
C GLY A 81 17.94 7.07 8.78
N ALA A 82 16.87 6.86 8.00
CA ALA A 82 15.51 6.84 8.54
C ALA A 82 15.37 5.72 9.58
N ARG A 83 14.71 6.04 10.70
CA ARG A 83 14.53 5.13 11.83
C ARG A 83 13.09 5.17 12.34
N TYR A 84 12.64 4.08 12.94
CA TYR A 84 11.35 4.01 13.61
C TYR A 84 11.52 3.46 15.04
N ILE A 85 10.58 3.82 15.91
CA ILE A 85 10.56 3.35 17.30
C ILE A 85 9.99 1.93 17.32
N VAL A 86 10.76 0.98 17.87
CA VAL A 86 10.31 -0.42 18.03
C VAL A 86 9.72 -0.70 19.39
N LYS A 87 9.98 0.17 20.37
CA LYS A 87 9.47 0.03 21.74
C LYS A 87 9.25 1.41 22.35
N TYR A 88 7.99 1.71 22.66
CA TYR A 88 7.63 2.85 23.50
C TYR A 88 7.69 2.41 24.96
N LEU A 89 8.31 3.27 25.78
CA LEU A 89 8.20 3.16 27.22
C LEU A 89 7.18 4.20 27.70
N PRO A 90 6.24 3.78 28.56
CA PRO A 90 6.30 2.52 29.29
C PRO A 90 5.56 1.34 28.64
N THR A 91 6.05 0.13 28.87
CA THR A 91 5.39 -1.13 28.47
C THR A 91 4.15 -1.42 29.31
N PRO A 92 3.26 -2.36 28.92
CA PRO A 92 2.04 -2.68 29.67
C PRO A 92 2.23 -2.96 31.17
N ASP A 93 3.41 -3.45 31.59
CA ASP A 93 3.83 -3.56 32.99
C ASP A 93 4.29 -2.22 33.59
N PHE A 94 3.69 -1.10 33.17
CA PHE A 94 4.11 0.23 33.58
C PHE A 94 3.81 0.45 35.06
N ASP A 95 4.85 0.46 35.88
CA ASP A 95 4.84 1.12 37.17
C ASP A 95 5.09 2.63 36.94
N PRO A 96 4.18 3.54 37.35
CA PRO A 96 4.38 4.99 37.23
C PRO A 96 5.64 5.52 37.92
N ALA A 97 6.21 4.76 38.86
CA ALA A 97 7.47 5.07 39.54
C ALA A 97 8.71 4.50 38.80
N SER A 98 8.52 3.67 37.78
CA SER A 98 9.63 3.13 36.99
C SER A 98 10.30 4.21 36.13
N PRO A 99 11.64 4.18 35.99
CA PRO A 99 12.35 5.11 35.13
C PRO A 99 11.82 5.03 33.69
N ALA A 100 11.42 6.16 33.11
CA ALA A 100 11.15 6.25 31.69
C ALA A 100 12.47 6.02 30.93
N GLY A 101 12.65 4.85 30.34
CA GLY A 101 13.78 4.59 29.46
C GLY A 101 13.64 5.33 28.14
N GLN A 102 14.75 5.49 27.42
CA GLN A 102 14.74 6.08 26.09
C GLN A 102 14.08 5.11 25.08
N PRO A 103 13.38 5.62 24.05
CA PRO A 103 12.85 4.79 22.97
C PRO A 103 13.95 3.98 22.28
N GLU A 104 13.68 2.72 21.95
CA GLU A 104 14.56 1.93 21.10
C GLU A 104 14.23 2.21 19.63
N TYR A 105 15.27 2.51 18.83
CA TYR A 105 15.15 2.79 17.40
C TYR A 105 15.75 1.66 16.58
N ARG A 106 15.18 1.41 15.40
CA ARG A 106 15.78 0.59 14.34
C ARG A 106 15.72 1.30 13.01
N ASP A 107 16.65 0.95 12.12
CA ASP A 107 16.64 1.44 10.75
C ASP A 107 15.34 1.03 10.05
N ALA A 108 14.76 1.99 9.34
CA ALA A 108 13.49 1.83 8.66
C ALA A 108 13.72 1.16 7.29
N THR A 109 12.99 0.09 7.05
CA THR A 109 12.81 -0.51 5.73
C THR A 109 11.33 -0.82 5.56
N VAL A 110 10.82 -0.74 4.33
CA VAL A 110 9.39 -0.91 4.08
C VAL A 110 9.04 -2.39 4.17
N PHE A 111 8.25 -2.77 5.20
CA PHE A 111 7.70 -4.10 5.36
C PHE A 111 6.39 -4.28 4.59
N LYS A 112 5.56 -3.23 4.55
CA LYS A 112 4.31 -3.18 3.78
C LYS A 112 4.03 -1.79 3.25
N ILE A 113 3.39 -1.71 2.09
CA ILE A 113 2.69 -0.50 1.65
C ILE A 113 1.23 -0.70 2.03
N TRP A 114 0.85 -0.18 3.19
CA TRP A 114 -0.40 -0.50 3.87
C TRP A 114 -1.63 0.14 3.23
N THR A 115 -1.48 1.34 2.67
CA THR A 115 -2.58 2.07 2.05
C THR A 115 -2.08 3.00 0.97
N LEU A 116 -2.95 3.30 0.00
CA LEU A 116 -2.77 4.33 -1.01
C LEU A 116 -3.92 5.33 -0.94
N ALA A 117 -3.59 6.61 -1.09
CA ALA A 117 -4.55 7.68 -1.29
C ALA A 117 -4.21 8.47 -2.55
N PHE A 118 -5.23 8.89 -3.28
CA PHE A 118 -5.11 9.66 -4.51
C PHE A 118 -5.57 11.09 -4.23
N ALA A 119 -4.80 12.08 -4.68
CA ALA A 119 -5.20 13.47 -4.56
C ALA A 119 -6.42 13.79 -5.44
N GLY A 120 -6.96 15.01 -5.31
CA GLY A 120 -8.05 15.49 -6.14
C GLY A 120 -7.66 15.66 -7.62
N ALA A 121 -8.67 15.90 -8.46
CA ALA A 121 -8.47 16.14 -9.89
C ALA A 121 -7.64 17.41 -10.20
N ASP A 122 -7.56 18.33 -9.24
CA ASP A 122 -6.74 19.55 -9.26
C ASP A 122 -5.23 19.27 -9.11
N GLN A 123 -4.86 18.10 -8.58
CA GLN A 123 -3.48 17.67 -8.39
C GLN A 123 -3.25 16.34 -9.11
N PRO A 124 -3.26 16.33 -10.45
CA PRO A 124 -3.02 15.11 -11.23
C PRO A 124 -1.63 14.55 -10.92
N GLY A 125 -1.50 13.23 -10.84
CA GLY A 125 -0.24 12.56 -10.50
C GLY A 125 0.06 12.51 -9.00
N ARG A 126 -0.48 13.41 -8.19
CA ARG A 126 -0.23 13.38 -6.74
C ARG A 126 -0.90 12.20 -6.07
N MET A 127 -0.12 11.46 -5.29
CA MET A 127 -0.54 10.26 -4.55
C MET A 127 0.22 10.15 -3.24
N TYR A 128 -0.35 9.40 -2.30
CA TYR A 128 0.26 9.12 -1.00
C TYR A 128 0.28 7.63 -0.72
N ALA A 129 1.35 7.17 -0.07
CA ALA A 129 1.50 5.80 0.39
C ALA A 129 1.79 5.78 1.90
N GLY A 130 0.91 5.12 2.65
CA GLY A 130 1.17 4.80 4.06
C GLY A 130 1.87 3.46 4.16
N THR A 131 2.91 3.37 4.98
CA THR A 131 3.77 2.18 5.09
C THR A 131 3.75 1.55 6.48
N ILE A 132 4.28 0.33 6.57
CA ILE A 132 4.71 -0.31 7.82
C ILE A 132 6.22 -0.54 7.70
N PRO A 133 7.07 -0.10 8.65
CA PRO A 133 6.75 0.74 9.81
C PRO A 133 6.13 2.09 9.39
N GLY A 134 5.63 2.87 10.34
CA GLY A 134 4.88 4.09 10.03
C GLY A 134 5.71 5.11 9.23
N GLY A 135 5.24 5.45 8.04
CA GLY A 135 5.81 6.50 7.19
C GLY A 135 4.80 6.91 6.12
N LEU A 136 4.75 8.21 5.84
CA LEU A 136 3.91 8.79 4.79
C LEU A 136 4.81 9.19 3.63
N PHE A 137 4.62 8.54 2.49
CA PHE A 137 5.32 8.88 1.26
C PHE A 137 4.40 9.64 0.33
N VAL A 138 4.97 10.55 -0.46
CA VAL A 138 4.30 11.30 -1.51
C VAL A 138 4.93 10.98 -2.86
N SER A 139 4.09 10.93 -3.88
CA SER A 139 4.50 10.92 -5.28
C SER A 139 3.77 12.05 -5.99
N ASP A 140 4.45 12.74 -6.89
CA ASP A 140 3.90 13.80 -7.75
C ASP A 140 3.86 13.40 -9.23
N ASP A 141 4.25 12.18 -9.56
CA ASP A 141 4.40 11.67 -10.93
C ASP A 141 3.57 10.40 -11.21
N GLY A 142 2.49 10.19 -10.45
CA GLY A 142 1.59 9.05 -10.65
C GLY A 142 2.17 7.73 -10.13
N GLY A 143 3.02 7.80 -9.11
CA GLY A 143 3.64 6.66 -8.45
C GLY A 143 4.87 6.09 -9.18
N GLU A 144 5.46 6.84 -10.11
CA GLU A 144 6.71 6.45 -10.77
C GLU A 144 7.93 6.70 -9.86
N SER A 145 7.86 7.69 -8.96
CA SER A 145 8.81 7.92 -7.87
C SER A 145 8.12 8.34 -6.57
N TRP A 146 8.82 8.16 -5.44
CA TRP A 146 8.27 8.37 -4.10
C TRP A 146 9.31 9.03 -3.19
N GLU A 147 8.86 10.01 -2.40
CA GLU A 147 9.65 10.71 -1.38
C GLU A 147 8.97 10.59 -0.02
N LEU A 148 9.76 10.57 1.06
CA LEU A 148 9.23 10.62 2.42
C LEU A 148 8.76 12.06 2.69
N ASN A 149 7.48 12.23 3.06
CA ASN A 149 6.86 13.52 3.34
C ASN A 149 7.35 14.11 4.67
#